data_AF-F0UXP2-F1
#
_entry.id   AF-F0UXP2-F1
#
_cell.length_a   1.000
_cell.length_b   1.000
_cell.length_c   1.000
_cell.angle_alpha   90.00
_cell.angle_beta   90.00
_cell.angle_gamma   90.00
#
_symmetry.space_group_name_H-M   'P 1'
#
loop_
_entity.id
_entity.type
_entity.pdbx_description
1 polymer ?
#
loop_
_entity_poly.entity_id
_entity_poly.type
_entity_poly.pdbx_seq_one_letter_code
_entity_poly.pdbx_strand_id
1 'polypeptide(L)'
;SQGAQVVHLGQAMVSAEVSARIAAVVVFGDPFKGRPFPNIPESNVDTFCFALDLICEDTIVVDSYHLAYAVDATPAANFVKQKVSL
;
A
#
# COMPACT_ATOMS: atom_id res chain seq x y z
N SER A 1 -7.52 -0.04 3.53
CA SER A 1 -8.95 -0.26 3.26
C SER A 1 -9.15 -0.56 1.77
N GLN A 2 -10.38 -0.49 1.25
CA GLN A 2 -10.72 -0.80 -0.14
C GLN A 2 -9.85 -0.07 -1.19
N GLY A 3 -9.41 1.16 -0.91
CA GLY A 3 -8.49 1.88 -1.80
C GLY A 3 -7.20 1.12 -2.12
N ALA A 4 -6.66 0.34 -1.18
CA ALA A 4 -5.48 -0.50 -1.43
C ALA A 4 -5.79 -1.62 -2.44
N GLN A 5 -6.96 -2.27 -2.31
CA GLN A 5 -7.42 -3.27 -3.28
C GLN A 5 -7.58 -2.68 -4.68
N VAL A 6 -8.09 -1.45 -4.78
CA VAL A 6 -8.19 -0.73 -6.06
C VAL A 6 -6.82 -0.54 -6.70
N VAL A 7 -5.80 -0.16 -5.93
CA VAL A 7 -4.42 -0.03 -6.44
C VAL A 7 -3.87 -1.39 -6.88
N HIS A 8 -4.05 -2.46 -6.11
CA HIS A 8 -3.63 -3.82 -6.49
C HIS A 8 -4.25 -4.28 -7.82
N LEU A 9 -5.57 -4.13 -7.94
CA LEU A 9 -6.30 -4.55 -9.14
C LEU A 9 -5.95 -3.67 -10.35
N GLY A 10 -5.86 -2.35 -10.16
CA GLY A 10 -5.42 -1.43 -11.20
C GLY A 10 -4.01 -1.74 -11.68
N GLN A 11 -3.09 -2.04 -10.76
CA GLN A 11 -1.71 -2.39 -11.08
C GLN A 11 -1.62 -3.71 -11.87
N ALA A 12 -2.51 -4.66 -11.62
CA ALA A 12 -2.61 -5.88 -12.40
C ALA A 12 -3.14 -5.67 -13.84
N MET A 13 -3.69 -4.49 -14.15
CA MET A 13 -4.27 -4.17 -15.46
C MET A 13 -3.35 -3.28 -16.33
N VAL A 14 -2.33 -2.65 -15.76
CA VAL A 14 -1.42 -1.76 -16.50
C VAL A 14 -0.21 -2.53 -17.05
N SER A 15 0.36 -2.04 -18.16
CA SER A 15 1.52 -2.68 -18.78
C SER A 15 2.80 -2.49 -17.93
N ALA A 16 3.83 -3.29 -18.22
CA ALA A 16 5.11 -3.16 -17.54
C ALA A 16 5.76 -1.79 -17.81
N GLU A 17 5.56 -1.21 -18.99
CA GLU A 17 6.07 0.12 -19.36
C GLU A 17 5.39 1.24 -18.58
N VAL A 18 4.10 1.10 -18.28
CA VAL A 18 3.38 2.04 -17.39
C VAL A 18 3.84 1.85 -15.95
N SER A 19 3.97 0.59 -15.51
CA SER A 19 4.44 0.23 -14.17
C SER A 19 5.83 0.79 -13.86
N ALA A 20 6.72 0.80 -14.85
CA ALA A 20 8.08 1.34 -14.72
C ALA A 20 8.12 2.85 -14.43
N ARG A 21 7.00 3.57 -14.58
CA ARG A 21 6.89 5.00 -14.25
C ARG A 21 6.50 5.24 -12.79
N ILE A 22 6.14 4.20 -12.05
CA ILE A 22 5.71 4.28 -10.66
C ILE A 22 6.95 4.23 -9.76
N ALA A 23 7.26 5.35 -9.11
CA ALA A 23 8.39 5.42 -8.19
C ALA A 23 8.13 4.73 -6.85
N ALA A 24 6.91 4.85 -6.33
CA ALA A 24 6.52 4.28 -5.04
C ALA A 24 5.04 3.94 -4.99
N VAL A 25 4.69 2.92 -4.19
CA VAL A 25 3.32 2.61 -3.78
C VAL A 25 3.28 2.58 -2.26
N VAL A 26 2.34 3.31 -1.67
CA VAL A 26 2.06 3.23 -0.24
C VAL A 26 0.59 2.91 -0.04
N VAL A 27 0.31 1.90 0.78
CA VAL A 27 -1.06 1.50 1.14
C VAL A 27 -1.22 1.36 2.65
N PHE A 28 -2.41 1.71 3.15
CA PHE A 28 -2.77 1.65 4.57
C PHE A 28 -3.97 0.73 4.78
N GLY A 29 -3.89 -0.16 5.76
CA GLY A 29 -4.95 -1.10 6.11
C GLY A 29 -5.31 -2.04 4.97
N ASP A 30 -4.31 -2.55 4.24
CA ASP A 30 -4.49 -3.29 2.99
C ASP A 30 -5.12 -4.69 3.21
N PRO A 31 -6.34 -4.97 2.70
CA PRO A 31 -6.92 -6.31 2.77
C PRO A 31 -6.15 -7.36 1.96
N PHE A 32 -5.37 -6.94 0.97
CA PHE A 32 -4.50 -7.80 0.19
C PHE A 32 -3.05 -7.78 0.67
N LYS A 33 -2.81 -7.45 1.95
CA LYS A 33 -1.47 -7.47 2.55
C LYS A 33 -0.73 -8.77 2.21
N GLY A 34 0.50 -8.65 1.73
CA GLY A 34 1.35 -9.77 1.31
C GLY A 34 1.14 -10.22 -0.13
N ARG A 35 0.11 -9.73 -0.83
CA ARG A 35 0.01 -9.85 -2.29
C ARG A 35 0.99 -8.87 -2.94
N PRO A 36 1.84 -9.30 -3.88
CA PRO A 36 2.75 -8.39 -4.57
C PRO A 36 2.00 -7.51 -5.58
N PHE A 37 2.48 -6.27 -5.77
CA PHE A 37 2.06 -5.40 -6.87
C PHE A 37 2.79 -5.82 -8.15
N PRO A 38 2.09 -6.27 -9.22
CA PRO A 38 2.75 -6.75 -10.43
C PRO A 38 3.66 -5.70 -11.06
N ASN A 39 4.85 -6.11 -11.52
CA ASN A 39 5.86 -5.26 -12.18
C ASN A 39 6.38 -4.09 -11.35
N ILE A 40 6.11 -4.04 -10.04
CA ILE A 40 6.68 -3.06 -9.11
C ILE A 40 7.62 -3.81 -8.16
N PRO A 41 8.90 -3.43 -8.06
CA PRO A 41 9.82 -4.02 -7.08
C PRO A 41 9.28 -3.85 -5.66
N GLU A 42 9.36 -4.88 -4.82
CA GLU A 42 8.92 -4.79 -3.41
C GLU A 42 9.65 -3.67 -2.64
N SER A 43 10.89 -3.35 -3.03
CA SER A 43 11.63 -2.21 -2.48
C SER A 43 10.97 -0.86 -2.71
N ASN A 44 10.00 -0.75 -3.62
CA ASN A 44 9.24 0.45 -3.95
C ASN A 44 7.82 0.43 -3.38
N VAL A 45 7.47 -0.60 -2.59
CA VAL A 45 6.18 -0.75 -1.94
C VAL A 45 6.35 -0.61 -0.43
N ASP A 46 5.49 0.16 0.21
CA ASP A 46 5.37 0.21 1.67
C ASP A 46 3.92 -0.04 2.09
N THR A 47 3.70 -1.05 2.91
CA THR A 47 2.36 -1.48 3.36
C THR A 47 2.26 -1.27 4.86
N PHE A 48 1.46 -0.30 5.25
CA PHE A 48 1.13 -0.03 6.65
C PHE A 48 -0.09 -0.86 7.04
N CYS A 49 0.14 -1.85 7.91
CA CYS A 49 -0.89 -2.68 8.50
C CYS A 49 -0.58 -2.89 9.97
N PHE A 50 -1.40 -2.32 10.86
CA PHE A 50 -1.25 -2.59 12.28
C PHE A 50 -1.50 -4.06 12.58
N ALA A 51 -0.78 -4.61 13.55
CA ALA A 51 -0.83 -6.04 13.86
C ALA A 51 -2.22 -6.53 14.28
N LEU A 52 -3.08 -5.64 14.77
CA LEU A 52 -4.43 -5.94 15.23
C LEU A 52 -5.52 -5.29 14.36
N ASP A 53 -5.18 -4.71 13.21
CA ASP A 53 -6.17 -4.24 12.25
C ASP A 53 -6.78 -5.43 11.51
N LEU A 54 -8.02 -5.76 11.83
CA LEU A 54 -8.73 -6.90 11.26
C LEU A 54 -8.97 -6.77 9.74
N ILE A 55 -8.95 -5.58 9.15
CA ILE A 55 -9.07 -5.44 7.70
C ILE A 55 -7.83 -5.99 6.99
N CYS A 56 -6.65 -5.90 7.60
CA CYS A 56 -5.41 -6.46 7.03
C CYS A 56 -5.39 -8.00 7.00
N GLU A 57 -6.30 -8.63 7.72
CA GLU A 57 -6.51 -10.08 7.75
C GLU A 57 -7.67 -10.51 6.83
N ASP A 58 -7.94 -9.72 5.78
CA ASP A 58 -8.99 -9.92 4.77
C ASP A 58 -10.42 -10.05 5.37
N THR A 59 -10.69 -9.31 6.45
CA THR A 59 -12.03 -9.18 7.01
C THR A 59 -12.70 -7.86 6.58
N ILE A 60 -13.96 -7.68 6.97
CA ILE A 60 -14.71 -6.43 6.76
C ILE A 60 -14.95 -5.65 8.07
N VAL A 61 -14.28 -6.05 9.16
CA VAL A 61 -14.47 -5.44 10.49
C VAL A 61 -13.57 -4.22 10.62
N VAL A 62 -14.18 -3.04 10.72
CA VAL A 62 -13.47 -1.79 11.00
C VAL A 62 -13.32 -1.63 12.51
N ASP A 63 -12.11 -1.82 13.02
CA ASP A 63 -11.76 -1.59 14.42
C ASP A 63 -11.01 -0.27 14.65
N SER A 64 -10.63 0.01 15.90
CA SER A 64 -9.90 1.24 16.24
C SER A 64 -8.51 1.31 15.62
N TYR A 65 -7.85 0.17 15.36
CA TYR A 65 -6.53 0.14 14.72
C TYR A 65 -6.68 0.59 13.26
N HIS A 66 -7.71 0.11 12.56
CA HIS A 66 -7.98 0.51 11.17
C HIS A 66 -8.18 2.03 10.99
N LEU A 67 -8.63 2.71 12.04
CA LEU A 67 -8.90 4.16 12.01
C LEU A 67 -7.71 5.02 12.45
N ALA A 68 -6.56 4.41 12.78
CA ALA A 68 -5.44 5.09 13.43
C ALA A 68 -4.23 5.41 12.52
N TYR A 69 -4.29 5.12 11.22
CA TYR A 69 -3.15 5.28 10.28
C TYR A 69 -2.61 6.70 10.12
N ALA A 70 -3.28 7.72 10.66
CA ALA A 70 -2.76 9.09 10.64
C ALA A 70 -1.36 9.21 11.30
N VAL A 71 -1.05 8.35 12.27
CA VAL A 71 0.27 8.31 12.93
C VAL A 71 1.40 7.91 11.98
N ASP A 72 1.08 7.21 10.89
CA ASP A 72 2.04 6.71 9.91
C ASP A 72 2.24 7.67 8.71
N ALA A 73 1.58 8.83 8.72
CA ALA A 73 1.68 9.78 7.62
C ALA A 73 3.13 10.27 7.36
N THR A 74 3.88 10.56 8.42
CA THR A 74 5.29 10.98 8.32
C THR A 74 6.22 9.86 7.80
N PRO A 75 6.24 8.64 8.37
CA PRO A 75 7.07 7.57 7.82
C PRO A 75 6.70 7.23 6.37
N ALA A 76 5.41 7.20 6.01
CA ALA A 76 4.98 7.00 4.63
C ALA A 76 5.50 8.08 3.67
N ALA A 77 5.39 9.35 4.05
CA ALA A 77 5.91 10.45 3.25
C ALA A 77 7.43 10.38 3.08
N ASN A 78 8.16 9.98 4.13
CA ASN A 78 9.61 9.78 4.08
C ASN A 78 9.98 8.62 3.15
N PHE A 79 9.23 7.52 3.16
CA PHE A 79 9.41 6.42 2.23
C PHE A 79 9.29 6.90 0.79
N VAL A 80 8.19 7.58 0.44
CA VAL A 80 7.98 8.13 -0.91
C VAL A 80 9.12 9.06 -1.30
N LYS A 81 9.53 9.99 -0.40
CA LYS A 81 10.65 10.91 -0.62
C LYS A 81 11.96 10.18 -0.97
N GLN A 82 12.22 9.01 -0.39
CA GLN A 82 13.43 8.22 -0.70
C GLN A 82 13.37 7.55 -2.08
N LYS A 83 12.17 7.38 -2.67
CA LYS A 83 11.98 6.73 -3.98
C LYS A 83 11.89 7.73 -5.13
N VAL A 84 11.54 8.98 -4.84
CA VAL A 84 11.51 10.04 -5.84
C VAL A 84 12.83 10.81 -5.82
N SER A 85 13.58 10.75 -6.91
CA SER A 85 14.70 11.67 -7.12
C SER A 85 14.14 13.05 -7.44
N LEU A 86 14.61 14.08 -6.72
CA LEU A 86 14.46 15.48 -7.11
C LEU A 86 15.62 15.90 -8.02
#